data_AF-A0A0L8HE55-F1
#
_entry.id   AF-A0A0L8HE55-F1
#
_cell.length_a   1.000
_cell.length_b   1.000
_cell.length_c   1.000
_cell.angle_alpha   90.00
_cell.angle_beta   90.00
_cell.angle_gamma   90.00
#
_symmetry.space_group_name_H-M   'P 1'
#
loop_
_entity.id
_entity.type
_entity.pdbx_description
1 polymer ?
#
loop_
_entity_poly.entity_id
_entity_poly.type
_entity_poly.pdbx_seq_one_letter_code
_entity_poly.pdbx_strand_id
1 'polypeptide(L)'
;KPGKDGKLEPCKPIKKIEWKSVRGGEPLIIFSGGMPYDKVGRTPSITVMNGKSITVLEMEHNIVDFVVLCETPWQNDFQVPYAIVVLLQNDLVVVDLTVQGYPCFENPYPMDIHESPVTACQYYADCPPDLIPAFYSVGSKQKKTGFSENGWPIKGGEWGTTTCSYPEIILTG
;
A
#
# COMPACT_ATOMS: atom_id res chain seq x y z
N LYS A 1 -2.11 23.12 15.57
CA LYS A 1 -2.79 24.41 15.78
C LYS A 1 -3.26 24.44 17.22
N PRO A 2 -3.11 25.53 17.97
CA PRO A 2 -3.70 25.62 19.31
C PRO A 2 -5.21 25.43 19.20
N GLY A 3 -5.80 24.65 20.09
CA GLY A 3 -7.25 24.48 20.20
C GLY A 3 -7.92 25.80 20.59
N LYS A 4 -9.26 25.83 20.58
CA LYS A 4 -10.07 27.04 20.90
C LYS A 4 -9.74 27.69 22.26
N ASP A 5 -9.09 26.96 23.16
CA ASP A 5 -8.71 27.42 24.50
C ASP A 5 -7.21 27.75 24.65
N GLY A 6 -6.44 27.84 23.56
CA GLY A 6 -5.00 28.11 23.61
C GLY A 6 -4.14 26.95 24.16
N LYS A 7 -4.77 25.85 24.57
CA LYS A 7 -4.11 24.64 25.05
C LYS A 7 -3.61 23.82 23.85
N LEU A 8 -2.35 23.39 23.91
CA LEU A 8 -1.79 22.46 22.93
C LEU A 8 -2.49 21.11 23.09
N GLU A 9 -3.11 20.63 22.01
CA GLU A 9 -3.71 19.29 22.00
C GLU A 9 -2.58 18.25 22.15
N PRO A 10 -2.70 17.31 23.09
CA PRO A 10 -1.71 16.25 23.22
C PRO A 10 -1.78 15.35 21.98
N CYS A 11 -0.61 14.92 21.49
CA CYS A 11 -0.49 13.99 20.36
C CYS A 11 -0.05 12.61 20.82
N LYS A 12 -0.49 11.58 20.09
CA LYS A 12 0.06 10.23 20.18
C LYS A 12 1.54 10.22 19.77
N PRO A 13 2.36 9.30 20.31
CA PRO A 13 3.75 9.20 19.91
C PRO A 13 3.91 8.92 18.41
N ILE A 14 4.99 9.42 17.83
CA ILE A 14 5.47 9.01 16.52
C ILE A 14 6.24 7.71 16.70
N LYS A 15 5.81 6.63 16.04
CA LYS A 15 6.38 5.29 16.25
C LYS A 15 7.61 5.04 15.38
N LYS A 16 7.59 5.55 14.15
CA LYS A 16 8.67 5.42 13.18
C LYS A 16 8.70 6.64 12.28
N ILE A 17 9.89 7.05 11.87
CA ILE A 17 10.15 8.13 10.93
C ILE A 17 11.19 7.68 9.91
N GLU A 18 10.94 7.98 8.64
CA GLU A 18 11.84 7.79 7.53
C GLU A 18 12.09 9.15 6.89
N TRP A 19 13.35 9.55 6.77
CA TRP A 19 13.78 10.76 6.10
C TRP A 19 14.54 10.36 4.85
N LYS A 20 14.04 10.75 3.67
CA LYS A 20 14.66 10.45 2.39
C LYS A 20 15.09 11.72 1.64
N SER A 21 16.31 11.70 1.11
CA SER A 21 16.85 12.76 0.28
C SER A 21 16.35 12.63 -1.17
N VAL A 22 16.09 13.77 -1.81
CA VAL A 22 15.62 13.84 -3.20
C VAL A 22 16.56 14.76 -3.98
N ARG A 23 16.90 14.41 -5.22
CA ARG A 23 17.79 15.21 -6.08
C ARG A 23 17.10 16.51 -6.49
N GLY A 24 17.69 17.65 -6.12
CA GLY A 24 17.20 18.97 -6.54
C GLY A 24 15.83 19.37 -5.98
N GLY A 25 15.34 18.67 -4.96
CA GLY A 25 14.05 18.90 -4.32
C GLY A 25 14.15 18.94 -2.79
N GLU A 26 13.00 19.18 -2.15
CA GLU A 26 12.87 19.11 -0.71
C GLU A 26 12.91 17.65 -0.22
N PRO A 27 13.41 17.38 0.99
CA PRO A 27 13.42 16.03 1.54
C PRO A 27 12.00 15.51 1.75
N LEU A 28 11.84 14.20 1.58
CA LEU A 28 10.60 13.50 1.90
C LEU A 28 10.69 12.96 3.34
N ILE A 29 9.76 13.36 4.20
CA ILE A 29 9.70 12.89 5.58
C ILE A 29 8.39 12.14 5.77
N ILE A 30 8.50 10.87 6.15
CA ILE A 30 7.36 9.98 6.32
C ILE A 30 7.35 9.47 7.75
N PHE A 31 6.22 9.52 8.44
CA PHE A 31 6.13 9.00 9.80
C PHE A 31 4.76 8.42 10.13
N SER A 32 4.74 7.46 11.05
CA SER A 32 3.51 6.86 11.57
C SER A 32 3.17 7.41 12.96
N GLY A 33 1.89 7.71 13.19
CA GLY A 33 1.41 8.31 14.43
C GLY A 33 1.44 9.85 14.43
N GLY A 34 1.68 10.47 15.59
CA GLY A 34 1.69 11.94 15.73
C GLY A 34 0.31 12.62 15.71
N MET A 35 -0.77 11.84 15.65
CA MET A 35 -2.14 12.37 15.59
C MET A 35 -2.64 12.83 16.98
N PRO A 36 -3.48 13.89 17.06
CA PRO A 36 -4.09 14.35 18.31
C PRO A 36 -4.91 13.26 19.01
N TYR A 37 -4.96 13.29 20.34
CA TYR A 37 -5.78 12.34 21.12
C TYR A 37 -7.29 12.54 20.95
N ASP A 38 -7.74 13.77 20.65
CA ASP A 38 -9.14 14.18 20.75
C ASP A 38 -9.95 13.99 19.45
N LYS A 39 -9.30 13.57 18.35
CA LYS A 39 -10.03 13.21 17.13
C LYS A 39 -10.73 11.86 17.33
N VAL A 40 -12.04 11.92 17.50
CA VAL A 40 -12.97 10.79 17.44
C VAL A 40 -12.83 10.14 16.05
N GLY A 41 -12.02 9.10 15.95
CA GLY A 41 -11.63 8.47 14.69
C GLY A 41 -10.27 7.80 14.87
N ARG A 42 -10.30 6.54 15.29
CA ARG A 42 -9.13 5.69 15.63
C ARG A 42 -8.27 5.31 14.41
N THR A 43 -8.38 6.02 13.29
CA THR A 43 -7.74 5.58 12.05
C THR A 43 -6.22 5.66 12.19
N PRO A 44 -5.52 4.51 12.16
CA PRO A 44 -4.07 4.50 12.05
C PRO A 44 -3.67 5.25 10.79
N SER A 45 -2.60 6.03 10.85
CA SER A 45 -2.24 6.92 9.75
C SER A 45 -0.74 7.02 9.54
N ILE A 46 -0.36 7.25 8.28
CA ILE A 46 0.98 7.64 7.88
C ILE A 46 0.92 9.06 7.34
N THR A 47 1.79 9.92 7.83
CA THR A 47 1.94 11.28 7.32
C THR A 47 3.12 11.33 6.36
N VAL A 48 2.89 11.83 5.15
CA VAL A 48 3.90 12.08 4.13
C VAL A 48 4.08 13.59 4.00
N MET A 49 5.28 14.08 4.29
CA MET A 49 5.66 15.48 4.11
C MET A 49 6.65 15.61 2.97
N ASN A 50 6.28 16.35 1.93
CA ASN A 50 7.12 16.69 0.80
C ASN A 50 7.30 18.22 0.76
N GLY A 51 8.42 18.70 1.31
CA GLY A 51 8.65 20.12 1.53
C GLY A 51 7.56 20.76 2.40
N LYS A 52 6.71 21.60 1.79
CA LYS A 52 5.59 22.27 2.46
C LYS A 52 4.27 21.50 2.38
N SER A 53 4.19 20.48 1.51
CA SER A 53 3.00 19.67 1.35
C SER A 53 2.96 18.61 2.44
N ILE A 54 1.83 18.49 3.14
CA ILE A 54 1.60 17.47 4.16
C ILE A 54 0.34 16.72 3.77
N THR A 55 0.48 15.42 3.54
CA THR A 55 -0.64 14.52 3.27
C THR A 55 -0.72 13.47 4.37
N VAL A 56 -1.92 13.27 4.92
CA VAL A 56 -2.18 12.21 5.89
C VAL A 56 -2.91 11.08 5.16
N LEU A 57 -2.29 9.91 5.15
CA LEU A 57 -2.85 8.68 4.59
C LEU A 57 -3.49 7.90 5.74
N GLU A 58 -4.80 7.72 5.68
CA GLU A 58 -5.55 6.91 6.64
C GLU A 58 -5.48 5.43 6.23
N MET A 59 -5.29 4.56 7.21
CA MET A 59 -5.17 3.11 7.02
C MET A 59 -6.38 2.41 7.64
N GLU A 60 -6.85 1.34 7.01
CA GLU A 60 -8.01 0.58 7.48
C GLU A 60 -7.68 -0.29 8.71
N HIS A 61 -6.41 -0.68 8.83
CA HIS A 61 -5.90 -1.54 9.90
C HIS A 61 -4.67 -0.95 10.58
N ASN A 62 -4.37 -1.42 11.79
CA ASN A 62 -3.23 -0.94 12.55
C ASN A 62 -1.92 -1.17 11.79
N ILE A 63 -1.08 -0.14 11.72
CA ILE A 63 0.24 -0.22 11.12
C ILE A 63 1.16 -1.06 12.02
N VAL A 64 1.72 -2.12 11.44
CA VAL A 64 2.77 -2.95 12.05
C VAL A 64 4.12 -2.31 11.78
N ASP A 65 4.45 -2.07 10.50
CA ASP A 65 5.66 -1.36 10.08
C ASP A 65 5.47 -0.77 8.66
N PHE A 66 6.38 0.11 8.24
CA PHE A 66 6.44 0.59 6.86
C PHE A 66 7.88 0.76 6.38
N VAL A 67 8.13 0.61 5.08
CA VAL A 67 9.42 0.86 4.44
C VAL A 67 9.24 1.72 3.21
N VAL A 68 10.27 2.51 2.87
CA VAL A 68 10.23 3.39 1.70
C VAL A 68 11.13 2.81 0.62
N LEU A 69 10.57 2.60 -0.57
CA LEU A 69 11.29 2.13 -1.73
C LEU A 69 11.95 3.30 -2.45
N CYS A 70 13.24 3.13 -2.73
CA CYS A 70 14.14 4.14 -3.28
C CYS A 70 14.79 3.56 -4.54
N GLU A 71 15.09 4.39 -5.53
CA GLU A 71 15.71 3.93 -6.78
C GLU A 71 17.09 3.30 -6.54
N THR A 72 17.81 3.82 -5.54
CA THR A 72 19.15 3.36 -5.16
C THR A 72 19.14 2.76 -3.76
N PRO A 73 19.84 1.63 -3.53
CA PRO A 73 20.03 1.08 -2.20
C PRO A 73 21.10 1.83 -1.39
N TRP A 74 21.86 2.73 -2.03
CA TRP A 74 23.01 3.40 -1.43
C TRP A 74 22.59 4.63 -0.63
N GLN A 75 22.85 4.62 0.68
CA GLN A 75 22.48 5.72 1.58
C GLN A 75 23.22 7.04 1.29
N ASN A 76 24.40 6.96 0.67
CA ASN A 76 25.23 8.12 0.36
C ASN A 76 24.82 8.82 -0.95
N ASP A 77 23.85 8.26 -1.69
CA ASP A 77 23.31 8.85 -2.91
C ASP A 77 21.94 9.49 -2.63
N PHE A 78 21.45 10.28 -3.58
CA PHE A 78 20.07 10.76 -3.55
C PHE A 78 19.12 9.57 -3.66
N GLN A 79 18.29 9.36 -2.65
CA GLN A 79 17.49 8.14 -2.54
C GLN A 79 16.32 8.08 -3.53
N VAL A 80 15.77 9.23 -3.93
CA VAL A 80 14.65 9.32 -4.90
C VAL A 80 13.54 8.30 -4.56
N PRO A 81 12.84 8.51 -3.43
CA PRO A 81 11.78 7.60 -2.99
C PRO A 81 10.62 7.61 -3.98
N TYR A 82 10.19 6.43 -4.42
CA TYR A 82 9.11 6.28 -5.41
C TYR A 82 7.86 5.56 -4.86
N ALA A 83 7.99 4.80 -3.77
CA ALA A 83 6.84 4.14 -3.15
C ALA A 83 7.02 3.93 -1.64
N ILE A 84 5.92 3.76 -0.92
CA ILE A 84 5.90 3.30 0.48
C ILE A 84 5.20 1.95 0.53
N VAL A 85 5.83 0.96 1.16
CA VAL A 85 5.20 -0.31 1.50
C VAL A 85 4.81 -0.27 2.96
N VAL A 86 3.53 -0.49 3.24
CA VAL A 86 2.94 -0.40 4.57
C VAL A 86 2.37 -1.75 4.94
N LEU A 87 2.97 -2.39 5.95
CA LEU A 87 2.45 -3.62 6.52
C LEU A 87 1.42 -3.27 7.60
N LEU A 88 0.19 -3.68 7.36
CA LEU A 88 -0.90 -3.57 8.32
C LEU A 88 -1.15 -4.93 8.98
N GLN A 89 -1.94 -4.94 10.06
CA GLN A 89 -2.20 -6.17 10.82
C GLN A 89 -2.83 -7.29 9.98
N ASN A 90 -3.69 -6.94 9.02
CA ASN A 90 -4.41 -7.88 8.17
C ASN A 90 -4.27 -7.56 6.67
N ASP A 91 -3.37 -6.65 6.28
CA ASP A 91 -3.30 -6.19 4.89
C ASP A 91 -1.90 -5.62 4.55
N LEU A 92 -1.60 -5.52 3.26
CA LEU A 92 -0.38 -4.93 2.71
C LEU A 92 -0.74 -3.86 1.68
N VAL A 93 -0.47 -2.61 2.02
CA VAL A 93 -0.74 -1.46 1.15
C VAL A 93 0.57 -0.94 0.59
N VAL A 94 0.63 -0.72 -0.72
CA VAL A 94 1.76 -0.04 -1.36
C VAL A 94 1.28 1.24 -2.01
N VAL A 95 1.89 2.36 -1.64
CA VAL A 95 1.49 3.71 -2.06
C VAL A 95 2.51 4.28 -3.02
N ASP A 96 2.03 4.81 -4.14
CA ASP A 96 2.85 5.49 -5.14
C ASP A 96 3.17 6.92 -4.70
N LEU A 97 4.45 7.25 -4.57
CA LEU A 97 4.90 8.59 -4.20
C LEU A 97 5.16 9.51 -5.39
N THR A 98 5.20 8.95 -6.60
CA THR A 98 5.49 9.68 -7.84
C THR A 98 4.26 10.39 -8.41
N VAL A 99 3.06 9.87 -8.09
CA VAL A 99 1.78 10.39 -8.58
C VAL A 99 1.13 11.27 -7.53
N GLN A 100 0.60 12.42 -7.95
CA GLN A 100 -0.13 13.33 -7.07
C GLN A 100 -1.37 12.63 -6.48
N GLY A 101 -1.61 12.85 -5.18
CA GLY A 101 -2.70 12.22 -4.45
C GLY A 101 -2.33 10.86 -3.84
N TYR A 102 -1.12 10.37 -4.12
CA TYR A 102 -0.57 9.14 -3.53
C TYR A 102 -1.51 7.93 -3.69
N PRO A 103 -1.86 7.55 -4.93
CA PRO A 103 -2.69 6.37 -5.17
C PRO A 103 -1.96 5.09 -4.76
N CYS A 104 -2.71 4.05 -4.42
CA CYS A 104 -2.12 2.75 -4.10
C CYS A 104 -1.77 1.97 -5.38
N PHE A 105 -0.77 1.09 -5.34
CA PHE A 105 -0.57 0.10 -6.38
C PHE A 105 -1.59 -1.03 -6.23
N GLU A 106 -2.11 -1.54 -7.35
CA GLU A 106 -2.96 -2.74 -7.35
C GLU A 106 -2.11 -3.94 -6.90
N ASN A 107 -2.59 -4.66 -5.87
CA ASN A 107 -1.88 -5.81 -5.34
C ASN A 107 -2.00 -7.00 -6.30
N PRO A 108 -0.90 -7.58 -6.80
CA PRO A 108 -0.96 -8.70 -7.74
C PRO A 108 -1.29 -10.03 -7.06
N TYR A 109 -1.28 -10.09 -5.73
CA TYR A 109 -1.53 -11.30 -4.95
C TYR A 109 -2.93 -11.27 -4.32
N PRO A 110 -3.57 -12.43 -4.10
CA PRO A 110 -4.91 -12.52 -3.52
C PRO A 110 -4.88 -12.27 -2.00
N MET A 111 -4.46 -11.06 -1.60
CA MET A 111 -4.40 -10.65 -0.19
C MET A 111 -5.78 -10.34 0.39
N ASP A 112 -6.80 -10.11 -0.45
CA ASP A 112 -8.15 -9.72 -0.01
C ASP A 112 -9.07 -10.91 0.29
N ILE A 113 -8.55 -12.13 0.36
CA ILE A 113 -9.36 -13.35 0.55
C ILE A 113 -10.19 -13.33 1.85
N HIS A 114 -9.75 -12.56 2.85
CA HIS A 114 -10.41 -12.40 4.14
C HIS A 114 -11.21 -11.09 4.28
N GLU A 115 -11.40 -10.32 3.19
CA GLU A 115 -12.27 -9.13 3.19
C GLU A 115 -13.71 -9.51 3.63
N SER A 116 -14.11 -10.75 3.35
CA SER A 116 -15.30 -11.41 3.90
C SER A 116 -14.92 -12.73 4.58
N PRO A 117 -15.64 -13.16 5.64
CA PRO A 117 -15.45 -14.50 6.20
C PRO A 117 -15.67 -15.56 5.13
N VAL A 118 -14.66 -16.39 4.88
CA VAL A 118 -14.75 -17.51 3.96
C VAL A 118 -15.56 -18.62 4.63
N THR A 119 -16.69 -18.98 4.02
CA THR A 119 -17.62 -20.02 4.47
C THR A 119 -17.49 -21.30 3.66
N ALA A 120 -17.03 -21.21 2.42
CA ALA A 120 -16.79 -22.36 1.56
C ALA A 120 -15.59 -22.13 0.63
N CYS A 121 -14.88 -23.21 0.31
CA CYS A 121 -13.81 -23.23 -0.69
C CYS A 121 -14.08 -24.34 -1.70
N GLN A 122 -13.97 -24.03 -2.98
CA GLN A 122 -14.05 -25.00 -4.07
C GLN A 122 -12.79 -24.88 -4.92
N TYR A 123 -12.19 -26.03 -5.25
CA TYR A 123 -11.00 -26.11 -6.09
C TYR A 123 -11.33 -26.90 -7.35
N TYR A 124 -10.97 -26.34 -8.49
CA TYR A 124 -11.17 -26.92 -9.81
C TYR A 124 -9.81 -27.03 -10.52
N ALA A 125 -9.42 -28.27 -10.81
CA ALA A 125 -8.26 -28.59 -11.63
C ALA A 125 -8.67 -28.78 -13.10
N ASP A 126 -7.69 -28.75 -14.01
CA ASP A 126 -7.86 -28.99 -15.45
C ASP A 126 -8.99 -28.17 -16.09
N CYS A 127 -9.03 -26.87 -15.76
CA CYS A 127 -10.06 -25.98 -16.27
C CYS A 127 -9.87 -25.69 -17.77
N PRO A 128 -10.96 -25.54 -18.54
CA PRO A 128 -10.87 -25.11 -19.93
C PRO A 128 -10.01 -23.84 -20.10
N PRO A 129 -9.11 -23.79 -21.09
CA PRO A 129 -8.13 -22.70 -21.23
C PRO A 129 -8.74 -21.34 -21.59
N ASP A 130 -9.98 -21.32 -22.07
CA ASP A 130 -10.78 -20.13 -22.36
C ASP A 130 -11.39 -19.48 -21.10
N LEU A 131 -11.48 -20.23 -20.00
CA LEU A 131 -12.13 -19.77 -18.78
C LEU A 131 -11.34 -18.64 -18.07
N ILE A 132 -10.02 -18.78 -17.98
CA ILE A 132 -9.15 -17.75 -17.36
C ILE A 132 -9.22 -16.42 -18.14
N PRO A 133 -9.02 -16.39 -19.48
CA PRO A 133 -9.23 -15.17 -20.28
C PRO A 133 -10.64 -14.58 -20.14
N ALA A 134 -11.68 -15.42 -20.09
CA ALA A 134 -13.05 -14.96 -19.92
C ALA A 134 -13.24 -14.25 -18.56
N PHE A 135 -12.71 -14.80 -17.47
CA PHE A 135 -12.76 -14.16 -16.16
C PHE A 135 -11.98 -12.85 -16.13
N TYR A 136 -10.78 -12.78 -16.71
CA TYR A 136 -10.05 -11.52 -16.82
C TYR A 136 -10.82 -10.46 -17.62
N SER A 137 -11.49 -10.85 -18.71
CA SER A 137 -12.29 -9.93 -19.53
C SER A 137 -13.45 -9.31 -18.74
N VAL A 138 -14.15 -10.10 -17.93
CA VAL A 138 -15.24 -9.62 -17.08
C VAL A 138 -14.70 -8.81 -15.89
N GLY A 139 -13.70 -9.33 -15.19
CA GLY A 139 -13.10 -8.71 -14.00
C GLY A 139 -12.45 -7.36 -14.30
N SER A 140 -11.83 -7.20 -15.48
CA SER A 140 -11.22 -5.93 -15.89
C SER A 140 -12.20 -4.75 -15.91
N LYS A 141 -13.49 -5.01 -16.15
CA LYS A 141 -14.56 -3.99 -16.17
C LYS A 141 -15.05 -3.60 -14.78
N GLN A 142 -14.76 -4.42 -13.77
CA GLN A 142 -15.19 -4.23 -12.38
C GLN A 142 -14.05 -3.79 -11.46
N LYS A 143 -12.86 -3.52 -12.02
CA LYS A 143 -11.71 -3.10 -11.23
C LYS A 143 -12.02 -1.84 -10.43
N LYS A 144 -11.68 -1.88 -9.13
CA LYS A 144 -11.75 -0.70 -8.24
C LYS A 144 -10.91 0.42 -8.89
N THR A 145 -11.48 1.61 -9.00
CA THR A 145 -10.81 2.79 -9.55
C THR A 145 -9.96 3.48 -8.49
N GLY A 146 -8.92 4.24 -8.89
CA GLY A 146 -8.08 5.01 -7.97
C GLY A 146 -6.74 4.37 -7.60
N PHE A 147 -6.36 3.26 -8.25
CA PHE A 147 -5.00 2.73 -8.19
C PHE A 147 -4.05 3.51 -9.11
N SER A 148 -2.75 3.38 -8.84
CA SER A 148 -1.69 3.87 -9.71
C SER A 148 -1.69 3.13 -11.03
N GLU A 149 -1.39 3.84 -12.12
CA GLU A 149 -1.15 3.27 -13.44
C GLU A 149 0.23 2.60 -13.54
N ASN A 150 1.11 2.86 -12.58
CA ASN A 150 2.43 2.23 -12.51
C ASN A 150 2.31 0.75 -12.09
N GLY A 151 3.19 -0.10 -12.64
CA GLY A 151 3.21 -1.52 -12.29
C GLY A 151 3.73 -1.77 -10.87
N TRP A 152 3.27 -2.85 -10.24
CA TRP A 152 3.65 -3.28 -8.88
C TRP A 152 5.16 -3.20 -8.63
N PRO A 153 5.65 -2.51 -7.60
CA PRO A 153 7.07 -2.19 -7.47
C PRO A 153 7.95 -3.33 -6.95
N ILE A 154 7.38 -4.31 -6.24
CA ILE A 154 8.14 -5.42 -5.64
C ILE A 154 8.24 -6.57 -6.66
N LYS A 155 9.25 -6.49 -7.54
CA LYS A 155 9.46 -7.45 -8.66
C LYS A 155 10.76 -8.28 -8.52
N GLY A 156 11.26 -8.43 -7.30
CA GLY A 156 12.49 -9.19 -7.06
C GLY A 156 12.30 -10.69 -7.33
N GLY A 157 13.35 -11.34 -7.85
CA GLY A 157 13.35 -12.76 -8.17
C GLY A 157 12.85 -13.09 -9.58
N GLU A 158 13.02 -14.35 -9.97
CA GLU A 158 12.55 -14.89 -11.25
C GLU A 158 11.69 -16.12 -10.99
N TRP A 159 10.60 -16.26 -11.73
CA TRP A 159 9.79 -17.47 -11.69
C TRP A 159 10.56 -18.61 -12.36
N GLY A 160 10.64 -19.76 -11.69
CA GLY A 160 11.20 -20.97 -12.29
C GLY A 160 10.40 -21.44 -13.51
N THR A 161 11.00 -22.28 -14.35
CA THR A 161 10.43 -22.76 -15.62
C THR A 161 9.27 -23.75 -15.48
N THR A 162 8.85 -24.10 -14.26
CA THR A 162 7.68 -24.95 -14.01
C THR A 162 6.40 -24.16 -14.26
N THR A 163 5.95 -24.16 -15.52
CA THR A 163 4.59 -23.77 -15.88
C THR A 163 3.61 -24.82 -15.34
N CYS A 164 2.50 -24.38 -14.74
CA CYS A 164 1.37 -25.28 -14.50
C CYS A 164 0.90 -25.81 -15.87
N SER A 165 0.81 -27.13 -16.02
CA SER A 165 0.46 -27.75 -17.30
C SER A 165 -1.01 -27.52 -17.72
N TYR A 166 -1.86 -27.14 -16.77
CA TYR A 166 -3.27 -26.83 -16.99
C TYR A 166 -3.72 -25.69 -16.06
N PRO A 167 -4.75 -24.91 -16.43
CA PRO A 167 -5.32 -23.88 -15.57
C PRO A 167 -6.04 -24.46 -14.36
N GLU A 168 -5.89 -23.80 -13.21
CA GLU A 168 -6.52 -24.18 -11.94
C GLU A 168 -7.23 -22.97 -11.34
N ILE A 169 -8.35 -23.22 -10.65
CA ILE A 169 -9.18 -22.15 -10.08
C ILE A 169 -9.59 -22.52 -8.65
N ILE A 170 -9.47 -21.54 -7.76
CA ILE A 170 -10.03 -21.60 -6.41
C ILE A 170 -11.15 -20.58 -6.34
N LEU A 171 -12.33 -21.01 -5.89
CA LEU A 171 -13.46 -20.15 -5.59
C LEU A 171 -13.71 -20.14 -4.09
N THR A 172 -13.86 -18.95 -3.52
CA THR A 172 -14.21 -18.73 -2.11
C THR A 172 -15.59 -18.09 -2.03
N GLY A 173 -16.43 -18.56 -1.10
CA GLY A 173 -17.76 -18.01 -0.83
C GLY A 173 -17.98 -17.76 0.65
#